data_AF-A0A0G1N2V9-F1
#
_entry.id   AF-A0A0G1N2V9-F1
#
_cell.length_a   1.000
_cell.length_b   1.000
_cell.length_c   1.000
_cell.angle_alpha   90.00
_cell.angle_beta   90.00
_cell.angle_gamma   90.00
#
_symmetry.space_group_name_H-M   'P 1'
#
loop_
_entity.id
_entity.type
_entity.pdbx_description
1 polymer ?
#
loop_
_entity_poly.entity_id
_entity_poly.type
_entity_poly.pdbx_seq_one_letter_code
_entity_poly.pdbx_strand_id
1 'polypeptide(L)'
;MRRELSSREKTETAELAQGAIFKPHALERLVERMKYLNNGVVPKDPEKTARKILASATEDGAISPIGKIKRLLSHKRGGRLEEARYFINENIRFVVVKRGEQNIVVTIEIAYFK
;
A
#
# COMPACT_ATOMS: atom_id res chain seq x y z
N MET A 1 -5.61 -6.02 18.82
CA MET A 1 -5.14 -7.41 18.76
C MET A 1 -4.26 -7.53 17.51
N ARG A 2 -2.94 -7.70 17.62
CA ARG A 2 -2.04 -7.81 16.46
C ARG A 2 -2.15 -9.25 15.93
N ARG A 3 -2.67 -9.43 14.72
CA ARG A 3 -2.66 -10.73 14.02
C ARG A 3 -1.21 -11.00 13.59
N GLU A 4 -0.60 -12.08 14.08
CA GLU A 4 0.71 -12.50 13.59
C GLU A 4 0.56 -13.11 12.20
N LEU A 5 1.34 -12.62 11.24
CA LEU A 5 1.43 -13.18 9.90
C LEU A 5 2.02 -14.60 9.95
N SER A 6 1.45 -15.52 9.18
CA SER A 6 2.08 -16.82 8.95
C SER A 6 3.41 -16.66 8.19
N SER A 7 4.31 -17.64 8.32
CA SER A 7 5.61 -17.61 7.62
C SER A 7 5.47 -17.51 6.09
N ARG A 8 4.37 -18.03 5.52
CA ARG A 8 4.08 -17.94 4.08
C ARG A 8 3.68 -16.52 3.68
N GLU A 9 2.76 -15.91 4.41
CA GLU A 9 2.31 -14.53 4.13
C GLU A 9 3.47 -13.52 4.26
N LYS A 10 4.37 -13.71 5.23
CA LYS A 10 5.58 -12.86 5.39
C LYS A 10 6.51 -12.94 4.20
N THR A 11 6.70 -14.12 3.62
CA THR A 11 7.57 -14.33 2.46
C THR A 11 6.96 -13.69 1.21
N GLU A 12 5.65 -13.89 0.98
CA GLU A 12 4.94 -13.31 -0.17
C GLU A 12 4.92 -11.77 -0.12
N THR A 13 4.71 -11.16 1.05
CA THR A 13 4.73 -9.69 1.20
C THR A 13 6.14 -9.12 1.03
N ALA A 14 7.18 -9.83 1.47
CA ALA A 14 8.57 -9.43 1.27
C ALA A 14 8.96 -9.47 -0.22
N GLU A 15 8.60 -10.53 -0.94
CA GLU A 15 8.82 -10.66 -2.38
C GLU A 15 8.07 -9.57 -3.16
N LEU A 16 6.80 -9.32 -2.80
CA LEU A 16 6.01 -8.23 -3.37
C LEU A 16 6.70 -6.88 -3.14
N ALA A 17 7.18 -6.61 -1.93
CA ALA A 17 7.83 -5.35 -1.59
C ALA A 17 9.15 -5.15 -2.36
N GLN A 18 9.90 -6.22 -2.62
CA GLN A 18 11.13 -6.15 -3.41
C GLN A 18 10.83 -5.90 -4.90
N GLY A 19 9.82 -6.58 -5.46
CA GLY A 19 9.45 -6.47 -6.86
C GLY A 19 8.56 -5.27 -7.21
N ALA A 20 7.93 -4.62 -6.23
CA ALA A 20 6.96 -3.55 -6.46
C ALA A 20 7.59 -2.30 -7.10
N ILE A 21 6.85 -1.68 -8.04
CA ILE A 21 7.15 -0.35 -8.57
C ILE A 21 6.32 0.68 -7.81
N PHE A 22 6.98 1.68 -7.24
CA PHE A 22 6.33 2.79 -6.58
C PHE A 22 6.13 3.93 -7.57
N LYS A 23 4.89 4.42 -7.72
CA LYS A 23 4.67 5.66 -8.47
C LYS A 23 5.30 6.84 -7.71
N PRO A 24 5.88 7.84 -8.39
CA PRO A 24 6.48 9.00 -7.73
C PRO A 24 5.53 9.67 -6.72
N HIS A 25 4.27 9.91 -7.13
CA HIS A 25 3.25 10.47 -6.25
C HIS A 25 2.92 9.58 -5.05
N ALA A 26 3.07 8.25 -5.15
CA ALA A 26 2.87 7.37 -4.00
C ALA A 26 3.95 7.59 -2.94
N LEU A 27 5.20 7.83 -3.35
CA LEU A 27 6.31 8.16 -2.44
C LEU A 27 6.15 9.56 -1.84
N GLU A 28 5.67 10.53 -2.62
CA GLU A 28 5.29 11.86 -2.10
C GLU A 28 4.22 11.73 -1.00
N ARG A 29 3.18 10.92 -1.25
CA ARG A 29 2.17 10.63 -0.23
C ARG A 29 2.76 9.99 1.01
N LEU A 30 3.70 9.05 0.89
CA LEU A 30 4.39 8.49 2.04
C LEU A 30 5.11 9.58 2.86
N VAL A 31 5.85 10.47 2.20
CA VAL A 31 6.54 11.58 2.87
C VAL A 31 5.55 12.47 3.61
N GLU A 32 4.44 12.85 2.98
CA GLU A 32 3.37 13.63 3.62
C GLU A 32 2.81 12.91 4.85
N ARG A 33 2.54 11.60 4.75
CA ARG A 33 1.95 10.81 5.85
C ARG A 33 2.93 10.62 6.99
N MET A 34 4.19 10.33 6.70
CA MET A 34 5.24 10.21 7.72
C MET A 34 5.48 11.54 8.43
N LYS A 35 5.47 12.66 7.70
CA LYS A 35 5.56 14.00 8.28
C LYS A 35 4.42 14.27 9.26
N TYR A 36 3.20 13.86 8.90
CA TYR A 36 2.01 14.00 9.75
C TYR A 36 2.06 13.09 10.99
N LEU A 37 2.43 11.82 10.83
CA LEU A 37 2.42 10.82 11.90
C LEU A 37 3.61 10.95 12.86
N ASN A 38 4.77 11.41 12.37
CA ASN A 38 6.03 11.42 13.12
C ASN A 38 6.51 12.84 13.46
N ASN A 39 5.60 13.76 13.76
CA ASN A 39 5.94 15.13 14.21
C ASN A 39 6.94 15.87 13.29
N GLY A 40 6.79 15.74 11.98
CA GLY A 40 7.64 16.42 11.00
C GLY A 40 8.84 15.63 10.49
N VAL A 41 9.11 14.42 11.00
CA VAL A 41 10.24 13.59 10.55
C VAL A 41 9.95 12.97 9.18
N VAL A 42 10.84 13.22 8.22
CA VAL A 42 10.75 12.74 6.84
C VAL A 42 11.84 11.68 6.60
N PRO A 43 11.53 10.54 5.93
CA PRO A 43 12.54 9.56 5.57
C PRO A 43 13.56 10.13 4.58
N LYS A 44 14.86 9.89 4.83
CA LYS A 44 15.95 10.26 3.90
C LYS A 44 15.85 9.56 2.54
N ASP A 45 15.31 8.35 2.54
CA ASP A 45 15.07 7.53 1.36
C ASP A 45 13.62 7.02 1.43
N PRO A 46 12.67 7.74 0.80
CA PRO A 46 11.25 7.38 0.84
C PRO A 46 10.99 6.01 0.24
N GLU A 47 11.66 5.62 -0.85
CA GLU A 47 11.42 4.35 -1.51
C GLU A 47 11.91 3.18 -0.66
N LYS A 48 13.13 3.23 -0.14
CA LYS A 48 13.65 2.19 0.75
C LYS A 48 12.80 2.05 2.01
N THR A 49 12.29 3.17 2.53
CA THR A 49 11.37 3.17 3.67
C THR A 49 10.04 2.52 3.29
N ALA A 50 9.46 2.89 2.14
CA ALA A 50 8.23 2.31 1.62
C ALA A 50 8.33 0.78 1.49
N ARG A 51 9.43 0.29 0.91
CA ARG A 51 9.70 -1.15 0.74
C ARG A 51 9.76 -1.88 2.08
N LYS A 52 10.45 -1.32 3.08
CA LYS A 52 10.53 -1.92 4.43
C LYS A 52 9.16 -2.02 5.11
N ILE A 53 8.37 -0.95 5.03
CA ILE A 53 7.03 -0.94 5.62
C ILE A 53 6.13 -1.94 4.88
N LEU A 54 6.18 -1.97 3.54
CA LEU A 54 5.39 -2.90 2.73
C LEU A 54 5.77 -4.38 2.97
N ALA A 55 7.06 -4.68 3.14
CA ALA A 55 7.53 -6.04 3.42
C ALA A 55 6.96 -6.60 4.74
N SER A 56 6.64 -5.72 5.69
CA SER A 56 6.05 -6.06 6.99
C SER A 56 4.55 -5.75 7.06
N ALA A 57 3.93 -5.37 5.94
CA ALA A 57 2.50 -5.13 5.88
C ALA A 57 1.74 -6.44 5.77
N THR A 58 0.52 -6.46 6.32
CA THR A 58 -0.42 -7.58 6.17
C THR A 58 -1.37 -7.26 5.04
N GLU A 59 -1.63 -8.22 4.16
CA GLU A 59 -2.71 -8.09 3.19
C GLU A 59 -4.04 -8.05 3.95
N ASP A 60 -4.77 -6.95 3.79
CA ASP A 60 -6.09 -6.80 4.39
C ASP A 60 -7.15 -7.31 3.42
N GLY A 61 -7.52 -8.57 3.61
CA GLY A 61 -8.47 -9.30 2.77
C GLY A 61 -9.94 -8.92 2.94
N ALA A 62 -10.30 -7.95 3.80
CA ALA A 62 -11.71 -7.64 4.05
C ALA A 62 -11.95 -6.19 4.51
N ILE A 63 -12.09 -5.26 3.56
CA ILE A 63 -12.80 -4.01 3.88
C ILE A 63 -14.08 -3.90 3.06
N SER A 64 -15.15 -4.40 3.69
CA SER A 64 -16.59 -4.16 3.47
C SER A 64 -17.26 -4.73 2.21
N PRO A 65 -18.35 -5.51 2.35
CA PRO A 65 -19.25 -5.90 1.24
C PRO A 65 -19.90 -4.72 0.52
N ILE A 66 -19.88 -3.51 1.11
CA ILE A 66 -20.63 -2.34 0.63
C ILE A 66 -19.69 -1.16 0.24
N GLY A 67 -18.38 -1.22 0.51
CA GLY A 67 -17.52 -0.02 0.45
C GLY A 67 -16.33 0.01 -0.51
N LYS A 68 -15.80 -1.14 -0.97
CA LYS A 68 -14.50 -1.18 -1.70
C LYS A 68 -14.40 -2.12 -2.89
N ILE A 69 -15.51 -2.68 -3.36
CA ILE A 69 -15.52 -3.25 -4.70
C ILE A 69 -15.29 -2.06 -5.66
N LYS A 70 -14.12 -1.99 -6.30
CA LYS A 70 -13.89 -1.20 -7.52
C LYS A 70 -13.84 0.34 -7.41
N ARG A 71 -13.11 0.96 -6.47
CA ARG A 71 -12.83 2.41 -6.63
C ARG A 71 -11.73 2.67 -7.68
N LEU A 72 -12.17 2.65 -8.94
CA LEU A 72 -11.88 3.62 -10.01
C LEU A 72 -10.54 4.37 -9.93
N LEU A 73 -9.48 3.82 -10.54
CA LEU A 73 -8.44 4.67 -11.14
C LEU A 73 -8.86 5.08 -12.55
N SER A 74 -10.03 5.70 -12.66
CA SER A 74 -10.48 6.35 -13.89
C SER A 74 -9.97 7.79 -13.91
N HIS A 75 -8.71 8.00 -14.30
CA HIS A 75 -8.23 9.34 -14.67
C HIS A 75 -8.36 9.65 -16.17
N LYS A 76 -9.00 8.79 -16.97
CA LYS A 76 -9.29 9.07 -18.38
C LYS A 76 -10.72 8.68 -18.72
N ARG A 77 -11.40 9.53 -19.50
CA ARG A 77 -12.68 9.23 -20.17
C ARG A 77 -12.60 7.81 -20.77
N GLY A 78 -13.28 6.83 -20.16
CA GLY A 78 -13.23 5.41 -20.53
C GLY A 78 -12.41 4.47 -19.61
N GLY A 79 -12.09 4.86 -18.37
CA GLY A 79 -11.25 4.08 -17.46
C GLY A 79 -11.73 2.64 -17.19
N ARG A 80 -10.83 1.67 -17.42
CA ARG A 80 -11.05 0.26 -17.05
C ARG A 80 -11.01 0.09 -15.53
N LEU A 81 -11.84 -0.81 -15.02
CA LEU A 81 -11.82 -1.22 -13.63
C LEU A 81 -10.52 -2.00 -13.36
N GLU A 82 -9.72 -1.55 -12.40
CA GLU A 82 -8.53 -2.28 -11.91
C GLU A 82 -8.82 -2.84 -10.52
N GLU A 83 -8.42 -4.09 -10.30
CA GLU A 83 -8.47 -4.73 -8.99
C GLU A 83 -7.28 -4.27 -8.15
N ALA A 84 -7.57 -3.73 -6.96
CA ALA A 84 -6.57 -3.24 -6.03
C ALA A 84 -6.52 -4.14 -4.80
N ARG A 85 -5.30 -4.52 -4.41
CA ARG A 85 -4.96 -5.20 -3.16
C ARG A 85 -4.49 -4.17 -2.16
N TYR A 86 -4.87 -4.36 -0.89
CA TYR A 86 -4.53 -3.45 0.19
C TYR A 86 -3.58 -4.13 1.17
N PHE A 87 -2.47 -3.47 1.47
CA PHE A 87 -1.50 -3.94 2.46
C PHE A 87 -1.38 -2.90 3.57
N ILE A 88 -1.55 -3.32 4.81
CA ILE A 88 -1.58 -2.43 5.95
C ILE A 88 -0.45 -2.76 6.91
N ASN A 89 0.32 -1.74 7.29
CA ASN A 89 1.29 -1.79 8.36
C ASN A 89 1.06 -0.59 9.27
N GLU A 90 0.68 -0.83 10.52
CA GLU A 90 0.29 0.23 11.46
C GLU A 90 -0.68 1.23 10.81
N ASN A 91 -0.38 2.52 10.83
CA ASN A 91 -1.22 3.57 10.28
C ASN A 91 -1.00 3.81 8.77
N ILE A 92 -0.29 2.93 8.07
CA ILE A 92 0.04 3.07 6.65
C ILE A 92 -0.65 1.97 5.83
N ARG A 93 -1.36 2.38 4.77
CA ARG A 93 -1.97 1.48 3.79
C ARG A 93 -1.36 1.69 2.41
N PHE A 94 -0.89 0.61 1.80
CA PHE A 94 -0.48 0.57 0.40
C PHE A 94 -1.65 0.13 -0.46
N VAL A 95 -1.91 0.86 -1.53
CA VAL A 95 -2.84 0.46 -2.58
C VAL A 95 -2.02 -0.08 -3.74
N VAL A 96 -2.17 -1.37 -4.03
CA VAL A 96 -1.36 -2.09 -5.01
C VAL A 96 -2.26 -2.62 -6.11
N VAL A 97 -1.91 -2.35 -7.36
CA VAL A 97 -2.57 -2.95 -8.53
C VAL A 97 -1.58 -3.89 -9.22
N LYS A 98 -2.09 -5.01 -9.76
CA LYS A 98 -1.29 -5.92 -10.57
C LYS A 98 -1.52 -5.62 -12.05
N ARG A 99 -0.46 -5.28 -12.80
CA ARG A 99 -0.50 -5.07 -14.25
C ARG A 99 0.45 -6.05 -14.93
N GLY A 100 -0.11 -7.10 -15.54
CA GLY A 100 0.69 -8.24 -15.99
C GLY A 100 1.33 -8.94 -14.79
N GLU A 101 2.65 -9.11 -14.82
CA GLU A 101 3.42 -9.69 -13.71
C GLU A 101 3.85 -8.66 -12.65
N GLN A 102 3.64 -7.38 -12.93
CA GLN A 102 4.17 -6.30 -12.11
C GLN A 102 3.16 -5.83 -11.05
N ASN A 103 3.62 -5.78 -9.80
CA ASN A 103 2.91 -5.08 -8.72
C ASN A 103 3.28 -3.59 -8.75
N ILE A 104 2.27 -2.72 -8.77
CA ILE A 104 2.44 -1.27 -8.81
C ILE A 104 1.74 -0.65 -7.61
N VAL A 105 2.51 0.06 -6.78
CA VAL A 105 1.98 0.87 -5.68
C VAL A 105 1.51 2.20 -6.27
N VAL A 106 0.19 2.35 -6.33
CA VAL A 106 -0.47 3.50 -6.95
C VAL A 106 -0.68 4.65 -5.97
N THR A 107 -0.84 4.35 -4.68
CA THR A 107 -0.91 5.38 -3.64
C THR A 107 -0.61 4.78 -2.27
N ILE A 108 -0.26 5.64 -1.33
CA ILE A 108 -0.02 5.30 0.08
C ILE A 108 -0.92 6.20 0.93
N GLU A 109 -1.73 5.58 1.78
CA GLU A 109 -2.79 6.22 2.56
C GLU A 109 -2.56 6.04 4.05
N ILE A 110 -3.26 6.83 4.87
CA ILE A 110 -3.38 6.54 6.30
C ILE A 110 -4.42 5.44 6.49
N ALA A 111 -4.04 4.36 7.17
CA ALA A 111 -4.95 3.33 7.63
C ALA A 111 -5.63 3.77 8.93
N TYR A 112 -6.84 4.31 8.84
CA TYR A 112 -7.65 4.53 10.04
C TYR A 112 -8.20 3.19 10.54
N PHE A 113 -7.74 2.76 11.71
CA PHE A 113 -8.46 1.78 12.51
C PHE A 113 -9.45 2.55 13.39
N LYS A 114 -10.75 2.28 13.23
CA LYS A 114 -11.74 2.56 14.27
C LYS A 114 -11.87 1.32 15.14
#